data_AF-A0AAD7ZJN8-F1
#
_entry.id   AF-A0AAD7ZJN8-F1
#
_cell.length_a   1.000
_cell.length_b   1.000
_cell.length_c   1.000
_cell.angle_alpha   90.00
_cell.angle_beta   90.00
_cell.angle_gamma   90.00
#
_symmetry.space_group_name_H-M   'P 1'
#
loop_
_entity.id
_entity.type
_entity.pdbx_description
1 polymer ?
#
loop_
_entity_poly.entity_id
_entity_poly.type
_entity_poly.pdbx_seq_one_letter_code
_entity_poly.pdbx_strand_id
1 'polypeptide(L)'
;MQTVFCLVVLLCLQMTDVMSQKPNLPGNKRRDVYIAGFFPYGRHIPESRVGRGVMPSVMLAVDHINENPSVLRNYMLHMYWNDTEVGT
;
A
#
# COMPACT_ATOMS: atom_id res chain seq x y z
N MET A 1 33.80 19.91 -21.44
CA MET A 1 32.79 18.95 -21.96
C MET A 1 32.72 17.69 -21.10
N GLN A 2 33.83 16.97 -20.93
CA GLN A 2 33.86 15.69 -20.20
C GLN A 2 33.57 15.80 -18.69
N THR A 3 34.09 16.84 -18.04
CA THR A 3 33.81 17.14 -16.62
C THR A 3 32.34 17.46 -16.34
N VAL A 4 31.68 18.16 -17.26
CA VAL A 4 30.24 18.48 -17.15
C VAL A 4 29.41 17.21 -17.31
N PHE A 5 29.79 16.33 -18.23
CA PHE A 5 29.13 15.04 -18.43
C PHE A 5 29.24 14.14 -17.19
N CYS A 6 30.42 14.08 -16.56
CA CYS A 6 30.61 13.36 -15.29
C CYS A 6 29.75 13.92 -14.15
N LEU A 7 29.64 15.25 -14.03
CA LEU A 7 28.80 15.88 -13.00
C LEU A 7 27.31 15.57 -13.19
N VAL A 8 26.83 15.56 -14.43
CA VAL A 8 25.43 15.21 -14.74
C VAL A 8 25.14 13.74 -14.42
N VAL A 9 26.06 12.82 -14.76
CA VAL A 9 25.91 11.39 -14.43
C VAL A 9 25.90 11.15 -12.92
N LEU A 10 26.76 11.84 -12.16
CA LEU A 10 26.79 11.76 -10.69
C LEU A 10 25.49 12.29 -10.06
N LEU A 11 24.95 13.40 -10.56
CA LEU A 11 23.67 13.95 -10.10
C LEU A 11 22.48 13.02 -10.41
N CYS A 12 22.47 12.37 -11.57
CA CYS A 12 21.42 11.41 -11.93
C CYS A 12 21.42 10.16 -11.04
N LEU A 13 22.59 9.72 -10.56
CA LEU A 13 22.72 8.56 -9.65
C LEU A 13 22.24 8.86 -8.22
N GLN A 14 22.07 10.12 -7.84
CA GLN A 14 21.64 10.54 -6.50
C GLN A 14 20.11 10.67 -6.38
N MET A 15 19.38 10.56 -7.51
CA MET A 15 17.92 10.78 -7.54
C MET A 15 17.09 9.51 -7.24
N THR A 16 17.72 8.39 -6.87
CA THR A 16 17.00 7.14 -6.58
C THR A 16 16.50 7.03 -5.14
N ASP A 17 16.90 7.94 -4.25
CA ASP A 17 16.46 7.90 -2.86
C ASP A 17 15.11 8.61 -2.71
N VAL A 18 14.02 7.87 -2.99
CA VAL A 18 12.68 8.24 -2.52
C VAL A 18 12.78 8.32 -0.99
N MET A 19 12.76 9.53 -0.45
CA MET A 19 12.88 9.75 1.00
C MET A 19 11.67 9.14 1.70
N SER A 20 11.80 7.86 2.08
CA SER A 20 10.85 7.19 2.95
C SER A 20 10.91 7.87 4.31
N GLN A 21 9.90 8.70 4.61
CA GLN A 21 9.79 9.37 5.91
C GLN A 21 9.79 8.31 7.01
N LYS A 22 10.91 8.19 7.74
CA LYS A 22 11.00 7.32 8.90
C LYS A 22 10.20 7.98 10.03
N PRO A 23 9.18 7.32 10.58
CA PRO A 23 8.43 7.88 11.68
C PRO A 23 9.34 8.13 12.90
N ASN A 24 9.34 9.35 13.44
CA ASN A 24 10.02 9.71 14.68
C ASN A 24 9.26 9.14 15.89
N LEU A 25 9.53 7.88 16.26
CA LEU A 25 9.14 7.33 17.58
C LEU A 25 10.32 6.71 18.31
N PRO A 26 10.31 6.76 19.66
CA PRO A 26 11.26 6.02 20.46
C PRO A 26 11.01 4.51 20.38
N GLY A 27 12.02 3.75 19.96
CA GLY A 27 12.04 2.28 19.96
C GLY A 27 11.58 1.60 18.66
N ASN A 28 11.62 0.27 18.64
CA ASN A 28 11.31 -0.57 17.47
C ASN A 28 9.81 -0.89 17.33
N LYS A 29 8.92 0.03 17.76
CA LYS A 29 7.47 -0.20 17.74
C LYS A 29 6.90 0.04 16.35
N ARG A 30 6.16 -0.93 15.80
CA ARG A 30 5.41 -0.76 14.55
C ARG A 30 4.25 0.22 14.79
N ARG A 31 3.95 1.09 13.82
CA ARG A 31 2.76 1.96 13.80
C ARG A 31 1.62 1.27 13.05
N ASP A 32 0.42 1.29 13.59
CA ASP A 32 -0.76 0.81 12.86
C ASP A 32 -1.25 1.86 11.84
N VAL A 33 -1.57 1.41 10.63
CA VAL A 33 -2.27 2.19 9.60
C VAL A 33 -3.56 1.47 9.27
N TYR A 34 -4.66 2.21 9.25
CA TYR A 34 -5.96 1.66 8.91
C TYR A 34 -6.42 2.21 7.58
N ILE A 35 -6.83 1.31 6.69
CA ILE A 35 -7.60 1.64 5.49
C ILE A 35 -9.02 1.11 5.64
N ALA A 36 -9.98 1.84 5.08
CA ALA A 36 -11.36 1.40 5.00
C ALA A 36 -11.71 1.12 3.54
N GLY A 37 -12.50 0.08 3.29
CA GLY A 37 -13.01 -0.26 1.96
C GLY A 37 -14.50 -0.55 1.97
N PHE A 38 -15.17 -0.16 0.90
CA PHE A 38 -16.58 -0.46 0.68
C PHE A 38 -16.67 -1.29 -0.60
N PHE A 39 -17.21 -2.51 -0.51
CA PHE A 39 -17.31 -3.42 -1.66
C PHE A 39 -18.74 -3.97 -1.78
N PRO A 40 -19.28 -4.13 -3.00
CA PRO A 40 -20.54 -4.83 -3.19
C PRO A 40 -20.30 -6.33 -2.96
N TYR A 41 -20.72 -6.85 -1.81
CA TYR A 41 -20.39 -8.22 -1.38
C TYR A 41 -21.63 -9.12 -1.20
N GLY A 42 -22.83 -8.52 -1.20
CA GLY A 42 -24.10 -9.19 -0.95
C GLY A 42 -24.30 -10.41 -1.85
N ARG A 43 -24.50 -11.60 -1.26
CA ARG A 43 -24.70 -12.85 -2.03
C ARG A 43 -26.01 -12.85 -2.82
N HIS A 44 -26.98 -12.06 -2.36
CA HIS A 44 -28.31 -11.94 -2.96
C HIS A 44 -28.35 -10.92 -4.11
N ILE A 45 -27.27 -10.17 -4.32
CA ILE A 45 -27.14 -9.18 -5.40
C ILE A 45 -26.21 -9.78 -6.48
N PRO A 46 -26.71 -10.06 -7.70
CA PRO A 46 -25.89 -10.62 -8.78
C PRO A 46 -24.66 -9.78 -9.13
N GLU A 47 -24.78 -8.47 -9.09
CA GLU A 47 -23.75 -7.49 -9.44
C GLU A 47 -22.57 -7.51 -8.44
N SER A 48 -22.86 -7.89 -7.19
CA SER A 48 -21.86 -8.07 -6.11
C SER A 48 -20.87 -9.20 -6.35
N ARG A 49 -21.02 -9.99 -7.44
CA ARG A 49 -20.00 -10.95 -7.87
C ARG A 49 -18.62 -10.31 -8.03
N VAL A 50 -18.57 -9.06 -8.49
CA VAL A 50 -17.30 -8.34 -8.68
C VAL A 50 -16.63 -8.08 -7.34
N GLY A 51 -17.34 -7.53 -6.35
CA GLY A 51 -16.75 -7.30 -5.02
C GLY A 51 -16.33 -8.60 -4.32
N ARG A 52 -17.04 -9.72 -4.56
CA ARG A 52 -16.61 -11.05 -4.12
C ARG A 52 -15.29 -11.54 -4.72
N GLY A 53 -14.95 -11.10 -5.94
CA GLY A 53 -13.65 -11.36 -6.56
C GLY A 53 -12.56 -10.40 -6.07
N VAL A 54 -12.91 -9.13 -5.85
CA VAL A 54 -11.95 -8.09 -5.44
C VAL A 54 -11.47 -8.28 -4.00
N MET A 55 -12.38 -8.57 -3.07
CA MET A 55 -12.07 -8.59 -1.64
C MET A 55 -10.93 -9.57 -1.27
N PRO A 56 -10.90 -10.82 -1.76
CA PRO A 56 -9.75 -11.71 -1.55
C PRO A 56 -8.43 -11.14 -2.07
N SER A 57 -8.44 -10.47 -3.23
CA SER A 57 -7.24 -9.82 -3.78
C SER A 57 -6.74 -8.68 -2.90
N VAL A 58 -7.64 -7.92 -2.28
CA VAL A 58 -7.23 -6.84 -1.36
C VAL A 58 -6.60 -7.42 -0.09
N MET A 59 -7.16 -8.50 0.48
CA MET A 59 -6.58 -9.16 1.66
C MET A 59 -5.17 -9.68 1.35
N LEU A 60 -4.99 -10.35 0.20
CA LEU A 60 -3.68 -10.80 -0.25
C LEU A 60 -2.68 -9.64 -0.42
N ALA A 61 -3.14 -8.49 -0.90
CA ALA A 61 -2.29 -7.31 -1.02
C ALA A 61 -1.89 -6.72 0.35
N VAL A 62 -2.80 -6.70 1.33
CA VAL A 62 -2.51 -6.27 2.70
C VAL A 62 -1.45 -7.19 3.34
N ASP A 63 -1.61 -8.51 3.20
CA ASP A 63 -0.65 -9.49 3.70
C ASP A 63 0.72 -9.30 3.04
N HIS A 64 0.76 -9.19 1.71
CA HIS A 64 2.00 -8.97 0.96
C HIS A 64 2.73 -7.68 1.37
N ILE A 65 1.99 -6.58 1.62
CA ILE A 65 2.57 -5.33 2.12
C ILE A 65 3.18 -5.52 3.51
N ASN A 66 2.48 -6.20 4.41
CA ASN A 66 2.92 -6.40 5.78
C ASN A 66 4.13 -7.34 5.91
N GLU A 67 4.27 -8.29 4.98
CA GLU A 67 5.39 -9.23 4.87
C GLU A 67 6.62 -8.60 4.20
N ASN A 68 6.43 -7.57 3.36
CA ASN A 68 7.52 -6.94 2.62
C ASN A 68 8.27 -5.91 3.49
N PRO A 69 9.53 -6.16 3.88
CA PRO A 69 10.28 -5.27 4.77
C PRO A 69 10.67 -3.93 4.14
N SER A 70 10.56 -3.82 2.81
CA SER A 70 10.89 -2.60 2.06
C SER A 70 9.69 -1.66 1.87
N VAL A 71 8.46 -2.16 2.06
CA VAL A 71 7.22 -1.39 1.90
C VAL A 71 6.63 -1.08 3.28
N LEU A 72 6.20 0.17 3.51
CA LEU A 72 5.64 0.62 4.78
C LEU A 72 6.45 0.15 6.01
N ARG A 73 7.78 0.30 5.94
CA ARG A 73 8.69 -0.17 6.99
C ARG A 73 8.32 0.42 8.36
N ASN A 74 8.26 -0.45 9.38
CA ASN A 74 7.81 -0.12 10.74
C ASN A 74 6.34 0.31 10.84
N TYR A 75 5.52 -0.05 9.85
CA TYR A 75 4.07 0.01 9.97
C TYR A 75 3.49 -1.41 9.94
N MET A 76 2.23 -1.49 10.38
CA MET A 76 1.34 -2.63 10.21
C MET A 76 0.07 -2.10 9.56
N LEU A 77 -0.20 -2.54 8.34
CA LEU A 77 -1.39 -2.17 7.60
C LEU A 77 -2.55 -3.07 8.01
N HIS A 78 -3.66 -2.45 8.38
CA HIS A 78 -4.92 -3.10 8.70
C HIS A 78 -6.00 -2.56 7.76
N MET A 79 -6.96 -3.41 7.45
CA MET A 79 -8.10 -3.03 6.61
C MET A 79 -9.40 -3.40 7.28
N TYR A 80 -10.30 -2.42 7.38
CA TYR A 80 -11.71 -2.63 7.66
C TYR A 80 -12.50 -2.53 6.37
N TRP A 81 -13.51 -3.38 6.21
CA TRP A 81 -14.37 -3.30 5.05
C TRP A 81 -15.82 -3.59 5.40
N ASN A 82 -16.72 -2.99 4.63
CA ASN A 82 -18.16 -3.18 4.75
C ASN A 82 -18.79 -3.49 3.39
N ASP A 83 -19.86 -4.26 3.42
CA ASP A 83 -20.72 -4.49 2.27
C ASP A 83 -21.53 -3.23 1.97
N THR A 84 -21.53 -2.78 0.71
CA THR A 84 -22.32 -1.63 0.29
C THR A 84 -23.79 -1.95 0.07
N GLU A 85 -24.14 -3.23 -0.14
CA GLU A 85 -25.51 -3.67 -0.48
C GLU A 85 -26.12 -2.95 -1.71
N VAL A 86 -25.26 -2.43 -2.61
CA VAL A 86 -25.70 -1.75 -3.84
C VAL A 86 -26.08 -2.79 -4.89
N GLY A 87 -27.35 -2.81 -5.26
CA GLY A 87 -27.89 -3.47 -6.46
C GLY A 87 -28.38 -2.43 -7.46
N THR A 88 -28.39 -2.79 -8.75
CA THR A 88 -28.96 -1.97 -9.83
C THR A 88 -30.46 -2.15 -9.98
#